data_AF-A0A8T2P4Y7-F1
#
_entry.id   AF-A0A8T2P4Y7-F1
#
_cell.length_a   1.000
_cell.length_b   1.000
_cell.length_c   1.000
_cell.angle_alpha   90.00
_cell.angle_beta   90.00
_cell.angle_gamma   90.00
#
_symmetry.space_group_name_H-M   'P 1'
#
loop_
_entity.id
_entity.type
_entity.pdbx_description
1 polymer ?
#
loop_
_entity_poly.entity_id
_entity_poly.type
_entity_poly.pdbx_seq_one_letter_code
_entity_poly.pdbx_strand_id
1 'polypeptide(L)'
;MERSGFRTMESTGVQLFTFVFFSILSCILAEQEVENLSGLSTNPDKDIFVVRENGTTCLMAEFAVKFVVPYDVLALNGIDLITEQASLSLPRGAEIEGKCGNTEAEIQISWINNAYTFRIFFMKEVHNLSKGNDIWKISKVQLVYDTSETSHFINAYNRKYYPV
;
A
#
# COMPACT_ATOMS: atom_id res chain seq x y z
N MET A 1 -18.22 -73.67 -16.24
CA MET A 1 -18.23 -72.29 -16.76
C MET A 1 -18.36 -71.38 -15.54
N GLU A 2 -17.25 -71.07 -14.88
CA GLU A 2 -16.34 -69.93 -15.13
C GLU A 2 -16.96 -68.55 -14.86
N ARG A 3 -16.35 -67.87 -13.86
CA ARG A 3 -16.09 -66.42 -13.70
C ARG A 3 -17.29 -65.46 -13.66
N SER A 4 -17.31 -64.39 -12.87
CA SER A 4 -16.25 -63.66 -12.16
C SER A 4 -16.90 -62.90 -11.01
N GLY A 5 -16.24 -62.89 -9.85
CA GLY A 5 -16.56 -61.92 -8.80
C GLY A 5 -16.24 -60.50 -9.27
N PHE A 6 -17.05 -59.54 -8.85
CA PHE A 6 -16.71 -58.13 -8.91
C PHE A 6 -16.50 -57.67 -7.47
N ARG A 7 -15.23 -57.50 -7.11
CA ARG A 7 -14.82 -56.91 -5.83
C ARG A 7 -15.16 -55.43 -5.82
N THR A 8 -15.60 -55.00 -4.65
CA THR A 8 -15.73 -53.63 -4.16
C THR A 8 -14.65 -52.68 -4.67
N MET A 9 -15.05 -51.48 -5.09
CA MET A 9 -14.15 -50.33 -5.19
C MET A 9 -14.75 -49.20 -4.35
N GLU A 10 -14.02 -48.87 -3.29
CA GLU A 10 -14.39 -47.97 -2.20
C GLU A 10 -14.62 -46.54 -2.72
N SER A 11 -15.85 -46.05 -2.57
CA SER A 11 -16.30 -44.70 -2.94
C SER A 11 -15.86 -43.61 -1.95
N THR A 12 -15.09 -43.97 -0.92
CA THR A 12 -14.74 -43.10 0.21
C THR A 12 -13.53 -42.21 -0.10
N GLY A 13 -12.62 -42.64 -0.97
CA GLY A 13 -11.40 -41.89 -1.31
C GLY A 13 -11.66 -40.63 -2.15
N VAL A 14 -12.60 -40.70 -3.10
CA VAL A 14 -12.92 -39.57 -4.00
C VAL A 14 -13.65 -38.44 -3.26
N GLN A 15 -14.48 -38.79 -2.27
CA GLN A 15 -15.12 -37.80 -1.38
C GLN A 15 -14.10 -37.10 -0.49
N LEU A 16 -13.11 -37.80 0.05
CA LEU A 16 -12.12 -37.18 0.92
C LEU A 16 -11.23 -36.16 0.17
N PHE A 17 -10.81 -36.50 -1.05
CA PHE A 17 -10.00 -35.60 -1.89
C PHE A 17 -10.76 -34.35 -2.30
N THR A 18 -12.06 -34.46 -2.59
CA THR A 18 -12.90 -33.30 -2.93
C THR A 18 -13.15 -32.38 -1.73
N PHE A 19 -13.36 -32.93 -0.54
CA PHE A 19 -13.48 -32.14 0.70
C PHE A 19 -12.17 -31.44 1.11
N VAL A 20 -11.03 -32.12 0.97
CA VAL A 20 -9.71 -31.53 1.25
C VAL A 20 -9.39 -30.43 0.24
N PHE A 21 -9.65 -30.65 -1.06
CA PHE A 21 -9.42 -29.64 -2.08
C PHE A 21 -10.31 -28.39 -1.89
N PHE A 22 -11.58 -28.58 -1.51
CA PHE A 22 -12.47 -27.46 -1.18
C PHE A 22 -12.01 -26.70 0.07
N SER A 23 -11.53 -27.41 1.11
CA SER A 23 -11.05 -26.78 2.34
C SER A 23 -9.77 -25.99 2.13
N ILE A 24 -8.85 -26.46 1.27
CA ILE A 24 -7.63 -25.72 0.93
C ILE A 24 -7.96 -24.48 0.09
N LEU A 25 -8.95 -24.57 -0.82
CA LEU A 25 -9.35 -23.46 -1.68
C LEU A 25 -10.05 -22.33 -0.89
N SER A 26 -10.83 -22.68 0.15
CA SER A 26 -11.47 -21.69 1.03
C SER A 26 -10.49 -20.87 1.88
N CYS A 27 -9.28 -21.39 2.16
CA CYS A 27 -8.25 -20.64 2.88
C CYS A 27 -7.58 -19.54 2.05
N ILE A 28 -7.69 -19.60 0.71
CA ILE A 28 -6.98 -18.66 -0.18
C ILE A 28 -7.88 -17.44 -0.52
N LEU A 29 -9.17 -17.50 -0.19
CA LEU A 29 -10.13 -16.43 -0.46
C LEU A 29 -10.60 -15.74 0.84
N ALA A 30 -9.67 -15.47 1.76
CA ALA A 30 -9.89 -14.42 2.75
C ALA A 30 -9.52 -13.09 2.08
N GLU A 31 -10.46 -12.54 1.32
CA GLU A 31 -10.43 -11.13 0.92
C GLU A 31 -10.56 -10.33 2.21
N GLN A 32 -9.41 -9.94 2.77
CA GLN A 32 -9.35 -9.19 4.01
C GLN A 32 -9.95 -7.80 3.74
N GLU A 33 -11.22 -7.61 4.10
CA GLU A 33 -11.86 -6.30 4.10
C GLU A 33 -10.98 -5.34 4.90
N VAL A 34 -10.41 -4.36 4.19
CA VAL A 34 -9.74 -3.21 4.82
C VAL A 34 -10.87 -2.41 5.46
N GLU A 35 -11.15 -2.66 6.74
CA GLU A 35 -12.09 -1.84 7.51
C GLU A 35 -11.61 -0.40 7.43
N ASN A 36 -12.42 0.45 6.78
CA ASN A 36 -12.09 1.84 6.53
C ASN A 36 -12.21 2.61 7.85
N LEU A 37 -11.08 2.73 8.58
CA LEU A 37 -10.99 3.41 9.87
C LEU A 37 -10.98 4.94 9.73
N SER A 38 -11.08 5.48 8.51
CA SER A 38 -11.08 6.93 8.24
C SER A 38 -12.24 7.68 8.90
N GLY A 39 -13.25 6.97 9.41
CA GLY A 39 -14.33 7.51 10.21
C GLY A 39 -14.05 7.62 11.72
N LEU A 40 -12.93 7.07 12.22
CA LEU A 40 -12.62 7.03 13.65
C LEU A 40 -11.79 8.24 14.13
N SER A 41 -11.08 8.93 13.22
CA SER A 41 -10.40 10.19 13.59
C SER A 41 -11.44 11.28 13.88
N THR A 42 -11.32 11.90 15.05
CA THR A 42 -12.15 13.05 15.44
C THR A 42 -11.79 14.33 14.69
N ASN A 43 -10.65 14.35 13.99
CA ASN A 43 -10.20 15.49 13.20
C ASN A 43 -10.51 15.25 11.71
N PRO A 44 -11.28 16.14 11.04
CA PRO A 44 -11.70 15.97 9.64
C PRO A 44 -10.52 15.96 8.64
N ASP A 45 -9.37 16.51 9.02
CA ASP A 45 -8.21 16.64 8.15
C ASP A 45 -7.21 15.48 8.30
N LYS A 46 -7.35 14.68 9.37
CA LYS A 46 -6.50 13.52 9.63
C LYS A 46 -7.17 12.23 9.22
N ASP A 47 -6.33 11.23 8.98
CA ASP A 47 -6.73 9.84 8.77
C ASP A 47 -5.86 8.91 9.62
N ILE A 48 -6.36 7.71 9.88
CA ILE A 48 -5.68 6.66 10.65
C ILE A 48 -5.22 5.58 9.68
N PHE A 49 -3.89 5.45 9.55
CA PHE A 49 -3.23 4.48 8.71
C PHE A 49 -2.85 3.26 9.53
N VAL A 50 -3.30 2.07 9.10
CA VAL A 50 -3.06 0.81 9.81
C VAL A 50 -2.46 -0.21 8.87
N VAL A 51 -1.31 -0.76 9.27
CA VAL A 51 -0.70 -1.93 8.62
C VAL A 51 -0.94 -3.13 9.51
N ARG A 52 -1.43 -4.22 8.90
CA ARG A 52 -1.68 -5.49 9.58
C ARG A 52 -0.85 -6.60 8.95
N GLU A 53 -0.26 -7.44 9.79
CA GLU A 53 0.36 -8.70 9.38
C GLU A 53 -0.35 -9.85 10.08
N ASN A 54 -0.77 -10.86 9.33
CA ASN A 54 -1.51 -12.01 9.85
C ASN A 54 -2.71 -11.62 10.73
N GLY A 55 -3.46 -10.58 10.33
CA GLY A 55 -4.60 -10.05 11.06
C GLY A 55 -4.28 -9.17 12.27
N THR A 56 -3.01 -9.06 12.68
CA THR A 56 -2.58 -8.25 13.83
C THR A 56 -2.07 -6.89 13.38
N THR A 57 -2.57 -5.81 14.00
CA THR A 57 -2.03 -4.46 13.78
C THR A 57 -0.60 -4.38 14.30
N CYS A 58 0.33 -4.09 13.40
CA CYS A 58 1.76 -3.98 13.72
C CYS A 58 2.26 -2.54 13.64
N LEU A 59 1.58 -1.68 12.87
CA LEU A 59 1.90 -0.26 12.75
C LEU A 59 0.61 0.53 12.60
N MET A 60 0.49 1.61 13.37
CA MET A 60 -0.63 2.53 13.35
C MET A 60 -0.11 3.96 13.44
N ALA A 61 -0.58 4.83 12.55
CA ALA A 61 -0.21 6.24 12.55
C ALA A 61 -1.43 7.10 12.21
N GLU A 62 -1.61 8.20 12.93
CA GLU A 62 -2.65 9.18 12.64
C GLU A 62 -1.98 10.49 12.22
N PHE A 63 -2.21 10.93 10.98
CA PHE A 63 -1.65 12.19 10.50
C PHE A 63 -2.43 12.77 9.32
N ALA A 64 -2.07 14.00 8.95
CA ALA A 64 -2.48 14.70 7.75
C ALA A 64 -1.22 15.23 7.06
N VAL A 65 -1.17 15.19 5.73
CA VAL A 65 -0.05 15.77 4.97
C VAL A 65 -0.57 16.59 3.80
N LYS A 66 0.07 17.74 3.59
CA LYS A 66 -0.06 18.56 2.39
C LYS A 66 1.32 18.74 1.77
N PHE A 67 1.46 18.36 0.51
CA PHE A 67 2.67 18.56 -0.28
C PHE A 67 2.49 19.79 -1.18
N VAL A 68 3.55 20.59 -1.29
CA VAL A 68 3.64 21.68 -2.25
C VAL A 68 4.76 21.32 -3.22
N VAL A 69 4.36 20.95 -4.44
CA VAL A 69 5.27 20.43 -5.46
C VAL A 69 5.43 21.51 -6.54
N PRO A 70 6.62 22.12 -6.68
CA PRO A 70 6.89 22.98 -7.82
C PRO A 70 7.03 22.12 -9.09
N TYR A 71 6.43 22.57 -10.20
CA TYR A 71 6.54 21.92 -11.50
C TYR A 71 6.63 22.96 -12.62
N ASP A 72 7.31 22.61 -13.70
CA ASP A 72 7.50 23.54 -14.82
C ASP A 72 6.35 23.40 -15.82
N VAL A 73 5.91 24.54 -16.36
CA VAL A 73 4.94 24.62 -17.46
C VAL A 73 5.51 25.50 -18.57
N LEU A 74 5.11 25.20 -19.81
CA LEU A 74 5.53 25.99 -20.96
C LEU A 74 4.70 27.28 -21.03
N ALA A 75 5.36 28.42 -21.09
CA ALA A 75 4.70 29.71 -21.26
C ALA A 75 3.98 29.80 -22.61
N LEU A 76 3.07 30.78 -22.75
CA LEU A 76 2.28 30.98 -23.97
C LEU A 76 3.12 31.22 -25.23
N ASN A 77 4.38 31.65 -25.08
CA ASN A 77 5.30 31.83 -26.20
C ASN A 77 5.94 30.52 -26.70
N GLY A 78 5.74 29.40 -26.00
CA GLY A 78 6.24 28.09 -26.38
C GLY A 78 7.73 27.86 -26.17
N ILE A 79 8.44 28.78 -25.51
CA ILE A 79 9.91 28.74 -25.37
C ILE A 79 10.31 28.78 -23.89
N ASP A 80 9.68 29.67 -23.12
CA ASP A 80 10.05 29.84 -21.72
C ASP A 80 9.36 28.82 -20.83
N LEU A 81 10.07 28.36 -19.80
CA LEU A 81 9.51 27.56 -18.72
C LEU A 81 9.22 28.48 -17.53
N ILE A 82 8.01 28.39 -17.01
CA ILE A 82 7.62 29.04 -15.75
C ILE A 82 7.34 27.94 -14.72
N THR A 83 7.67 28.21 -13.46
CA THR A 83 7.42 27.26 -12.37
C THR A 83 6.09 27.58 -11.71
N GLU A 84 5.18 26.61 -11.74
CA GLU A 84 3.90 26.62 -11.04
C GLU A 84 3.98 25.72 -9.80
N GLN A 85 2.97 25.77 -8.93
CA GLN A 85 2.93 24.95 -7.71
C GLN A 85 1.65 24.13 -7.65
N ALA A 86 1.80 22.82 -7.46
CA ALA A 86 0.70 21.92 -7.15
C ALA A 86 0.60 21.72 -5.64
N SER A 87 -0.60 21.89 -5.09
CA SER A 87 -0.91 21.52 -3.70
C SER A 87 -1.62 20.18 -3.69
N LEU A 88 -0.95 19.17 -3.14
CA LEU A 88 -1.47 17.80 -3.02
C LEU A 88 -1.79 17.54 -1.56
N SER A 89 -3.06 17.30 -1.23
CA SER A 89 -3.45 16.85 0.10
C SER A 89 -3.71 15.34 0.06
N LEU A 90 -3.28 14.64 1.11
CA LEU A 90 -3.58 13.23 1.24
C LEU A 90 -5.10 13.03 1.46
N PRO A 91 -5.82 12.34 0.56
CA PRO A 91 -7.25 12.15 0.69
C PRO A 91 -7.56 11.07 1.74
N ARG A 92 -8.76 11.17 2.33
CA ARG A 92 -9.30 10.10 3.18
C ARG A 92 -9.62 8.87 2.34
N GLY A 93 -9.40 7.69 2.93
CA GLY A 93 -9.67 6.43 2.25
C GLY A 93 -8.73 6.15 1.07
N ALA A 94 -7.54 6.76 1.08
CA ALA A 94 -6.44 6.35 0.21
C ALA A 94 -6.11 4.85 0.44
N GLU A 95 -5.58 4.20 -0.58
CA GLU A 95 -5.17 2.80 -0.49
C GLU A 95 -3.93 2.68 0.40
N ILE A 96 -3.95 1.74 1.35
CA ILE A 96 -2.89 1.58 2.35
C ILE A 96 -2.27 0.20 2.18
N GLU A 97 -0.96 0.19 2.01
CA GLU A 97 -0.11 -0.99 2.03
C GLU A 97 1.04 -0.77 3.03
N GLY A 98 1.70 -1.84 3.43
CA GLY A 98 2.84 -1.72 4.33
C GLY A 98 3.34 -3.07 4.82
N LYS A 99 4.44 -3.04 5.56
CA LYS A 99 5.09 -4.22 6.16
C LYS A 99 5.73 -3.83 7.47
N CYS A 100 5.81 -4.79 8.39
CA CYS A 100 6.43 -4.65 9.69
C CYS A 100 7.48 -5.74 9.89
N GLY A 101 8.74 -5.34 9.97
CA GLY A 101 9.85 -6.20 10.33
C GLY A 101 10.30 -5.98 11.77
N ASN A 102 11.26 -6.78 12.22
CA ASN A 102 11.85 -6.66 13.57
C ASN A 102 12.71 -5.40 13.73
N THR A 103 13.22 -4.84 12.64
CA THR A 103 14.14 -3.69 12.62
C THR A 103 13.69 -2.56 11.70
N GLU A 104 12.78 -2.83 10.77
CA GLU A 104 12.33 -1.89 9.75
C GLU A 104 10.82 -2.05 9.55
N ALA A 105 10.13 -0.96 9.27
CA ALA A 105 8.71 -0.99 8.91
C ALA A 105 8.41 0.08 7.86
N GLU A 106 7.36 -0.11 7.06
CA GLU A 106 6.96 0.82 6.01
C GLU A 106 5.44 0.98 5.99
N ILE A 107 5.00 2.23 5.77
CA ILE A 107 3.64 2.55 5.33
C ILE A 107 3.73 3.13 3.93
N GLN A 108 2.94 2.60 3.01
CA GLN A 108 2.74 3.09 1.65
C GLN A 108 1.27 3.49 1.49
N ILE A 109 1.04 4.72 1.05
CA ILE A 109 -0.30 5.27 0.85
C ILE A 109 -0.41 5.74 -0.59
N SER A 110 -1.36 5.19 -1.33
CA SER A 110 -1.58 5.50 -2.75
C SER A 110 -2.97 6.09 -2.99
N TRP A 111 -3.08 7.05 -3.91
CA TRP A 111 -4.37 7.61 -4.31
C TRP A 111 -4.39 7.99 -5.79
N ILE A 112 -5.61 8.13 -6.35
CA ILE A 112 -5.91 8.44 -7.76
C ILE A 112 -5.19 7.43 -8.68
N ASN A 113 -5.65 6.18 -8.68
CA ASN A 113 -5.12 5.11 -9.53
C ASN A 113 -3.58 4.96 -9.49
N ASN A 114 -2.97 5.10 -8.30
CA ASN A 114 -1.51 5.09 -8.09
C ASN A 114 -0.73 6.22 -8.79
N ALA A 115 -1.38 7.29 -9.25
CA ALA A 115 -0.71 8.50 -9.72
C ALA A 115 0.11 9.18 -8.62
N TYR A 116 -0.28 8.97 -7.35
CA TYR A 116 0.45 9.46 -6.20
C TYR A 116 0.71 8.31 -5.22
N THR A 117 1.94 8.25 -4.71
CA THR A 117 2.34 7.29 -3.68
C THR A 117 3.21 7.97 -2.64
N PHE A 118 2.76 7.97 -1.40
CA PHE A 118 3.49 8.47 -0.25
C PHE A 118 4.00 7.31 0.59
N ARG A 119 5.30 7.29 0.90
CA ARG A 119 5.96 6.25 1.68
C ARG A 119 6.66 6.83 2.89
N ILE A 120 6.45 6.23 4.04
CA ILE A 120 7.20 6.50 5.26
C ILE A 120 7.89 5.21 5.68
N PHE A 121 9.21 5.28 5.80
CA PHE A 121 10.05 4.18 6.26
C PHE A 121 10.46 4.45 7.70
N PHE A 122 10.37 3.41 8.53
CA PHE A 122 10.73 3.42 9.93
C PHE A 122 11.88 2.44 10.15
N MET A 123 12.79 2.78 11.06
CA MET A 123 13.89 1.93 11.45
C MET A 123 14.06 1.96 12.97
N LYS A 124 14.25 0.78 13.55
CA LYS A 124 14.53 0.58 14.97
C LYS A 124 15.95 1.03 15.27
N GLU A 125 16.13 1.84 16.30
CA GLU A 125 17.45 2.24 16.77
C GLU A 125 18.09 1.13 17.58
N VAL A 126 19.30 0.74 17.18
CA VAL A 126 20.11 -0.24 17.91
C VAL A 126 20.92 0.51 18.96
N HIS A 127 20.30 0.85 20.10
CA HIS A 127 21.04 1.31 21.26
C HIS A 127 21.53 0.13 22.10
N ASN A 128 22.72 0.27 22.70
CA ASN A 128 23.35 -0.74 23.57
C ASN A 128 22.43 -1.15 24.72
N LEU A 129 21.69 -2.26 24.54
CA LEU A 129 21.16 -3.31 25.43
C LEU A 129 21.03 -3.10 26.95
N SER A 130 20.98 -1.88 27.47
CA SER A 130 21.02 -1.65 28.92
C SER A 130 19.75 -1.02 29.48
N LYS A 131 18.86 -0.42 28.67
CA LYS A 131 17.59 0.16 29.16
C LYS A 131 16.44 0.11 28.14
N GLY A 132 15.84 -1.08 28.02
CA GLY A 132 14.40 -1.30 28.12
C GLY A 132 13.42 -0.87 27.03
N ASN A 133 13.72 0.08 26.14
CA ASN A 133 12.72 0.57 25.16
C ASN A 133 13.22 0.50 23.72
N ASP A 134 12.40 -0.11 22.86
CA ASP A 134 12.58 -0.09 21.42
C ASP A 134 12.25 1.30 20.88
N ILE A 135 13.28 2.07 20.51
CA ILE A 135 13.10 3.38 19.88
C ILE A 135 13.02 3.17 18.37
N TRP A 136 12.00 3.74 17.74
CA TRP A 136 11.82 3.74 16.29
C TRP A 136 11.92 5.16 15.77
N LYS A 137 12.59 5.33 14.63
CA LYS A 137 12.68 6.62 13.94
C LYS A 137 12.19 6.52 12.51
N ILE A 138 11.70 7.62 11.97
CA ILE A 138 11.48 7.76 10.53
C ILE A 138 12.86 7.84 9.86
N SER A 139 13.18 6.86 9.04
CA SER A 139 14.46 6.76 8.33
C SER A 139 14.41 7.45 6.97
N LYS A 140 13.25 7.42 6.30
CA LYS A 140 13.04 8.02 4.99
C LYS A 140 11.57 8.39 4.80
N VAL A 141 11.35 9.49 4.11
CA VAL A 141 10.02 9.92 3.63
C VAL A 141 10.13 10.14 2.13
N GLN A 142 9.18 9.60 1.37
CA GLN A 142 9.22 9.67 -0.09
C GLN A 142 7.82 9.95 -0.65
N LEU A 143 7.72 10.92 -1.54
CA LEU A 143 6.55 11.13 -2.39
C LEU A 143 6.94 10.78 -3.83
N VAL A 144 6.15 9.94 -4.47
CA VAL A 144 6.18 9.68 -5.92
C VAL A 144 4.88 10.24 -6.48
N TYR A 145 4.97 10.97 -7.60
CA TYR A 145 3.83 11.59 -8.25
C TYR A 145 3.99 11.52 -9.78
N ASP A 146 2.87 11.36 -10.48
CA ASP A 146 2.79 11.40 -11.93
C ASP A 146 2.32 12.78 -12.39
N THR A 147 3.18 13.51 -13.11
CA THR A 147 2.86 14.84 -13.65
C THR A 147 1.99 14.78 -14.91
N SER A 148 1.73 13.59 -15.47
CA SER A 148 0.72 13.41 -16.51
C SER A 148 -0.71 13.40 -15.95
N GLU A 149 -0.87 13.26 -14.63
CA GLU A 149 -2.16 13.36 -13.95
C GLU A 149 -2.59 14.84 -13.84
N THR A 150 -3.58 15.19 -14.66
CA THR A 150 -3.94 16.60 -14.94
C THR A 150 -4.79 17.28 -13.88
N SER A 151 -5.29 16.56 -12.86
CA SER A 151 -6.08 17.17 -11.78
C SER A 151 -5.30 18.22 -10.98
N HIS A 152 -4.00 18.02 -10.79
CA HIS A 152 -3.13 18.95 -10.04
C HIS A 152 -1.99 19.54 -10.88
N PHE A 153 -1.59 18.87 -11.96
CA PHE A 153 -0.48 19.27 -12.82
C PHE A 153 -0.99 19.73 -14.19
N ILE A 154 -1.42 20.98 -14.27
CA ILE A 154 -2.01 21.54 -15.49
C ILE A 154 -0.88 21.89 -16.47
N ASN A 155 -0.86 21.27 -17.64
CA ASN A 155 0.15 21.50 -18.68
C ASN A 155 1.60 21.30 -18.21
N ALA A 156 1.83 20.36 -17.28
CA ALA A 156 3.16 20.09 -16.78
C ALA A 156 4.10 19.65 -17.91
N TYR A 157 5.25 20.32 -17.97
CA TYR A 157 6.28 20.08 -18.95
C TYR A 157 7.29 19.06 -18.42
N ASN A 158 7.23 17.84 -18.97
CA ASN A 158 8.24 16.82 -18.70
C ASN A 158 9.27 16.78 -19.83
N ARG A 159 10.52 17.15 -19.55
CA ARG A 159 11.61 16.98 -20.51
C ARG A 159 11.86 15.48 -20.71
N LYS A 160 11.46 14.95 -21.87
CA LYS A 160 11.85 13.61 -22.31
C LYS A 160 13.34 13.64 -22.63
N TYR A 161 14.16 13.05 -21.75
CA TYR A 161 15.55 12.76 -22.08
C TYR A 161 15.55 11.56 -23.05
N TYR A 162 15.85 11.82 -24.31
CA TYR A 162 16.28 10.75 -25.20
C TYR A 162 17.75 10.46 -24.87
N PRO A 163 18.11 9.23 -24.48
CA PRO A 163 19.51 8.86 -24.42
C PRO A 163 20.06 8.94 -25.85
N VAL A 164 21.12 9.74 -26.02
CA VAL A 164 21.90 9.86 -27.27
C VAL A 164 22.83 8.66 -27.40
#